data_AF-A0A482RMS6-F1
#
_entry.id   AF-A0A482RMS6-F1
#
_cell.length_a   1.000
_cell.length_b   1.000
_cell.length_c   1.000
_cell.angle_alpha   90.00
_cell.angle_beta   90.00
_cell.angle_gamma   90.00
#
_symmetry.space_group_name_H-M   'P 1'
#
loop_
_entity.id
_entity.type
_entity.pdbx_description
1 polymer ?
#
loop_
_entity_poly.entity_id
_entity_poly.type
_entity_poly.pdbx_seq_one_letter_code
_entity_poly.pdbx_strand_id
1 'polypeptide(L)'
;MEGSSAHVTAGGVKTSGQFAASFTSTSLRPETHNVAAEVTDADRKAARWAAARALGKKAYVQLVTNLGTLNLDLAVDHVPATCDNFLQLARSGYYRGTKFHRLIRNFMIQGGDPTATGSGGASCWGKPFADEFHAKCTHAERGVLSMANSGPNSNGSQFFILFKSAPHLDKKHSVFGKVVGGLSVLRDMELVPTGAQDRPARDIVIEDVRGMRQFCNLSRELAYRPHKHLAAYGCTLYAGCHSSKPI
;
A
#
# COMPACT_ATOMS: atom_id res chain seq x y z
N MET A 1 22.85 -20.91 -23.76
CA MET A 1 21.50 -21.47 -23.97
C MET A 1 21.59 -22.86 -23.37
N GLU A 2 20.99 -23.18 -22.22
CA GLU A 2 19.56 -23.17 -21.91
C GLU A 2 19.31 -22.81 -20.43
N GLY A 3 18.13 -22.25 -20.17
CA GLY A 3 17.71 -21.79 -18.85
C GLY A 3 17.22 -22.92 -17.96
N SER A 4 17.39 -22.74 -16.64
CA SER A 4 16.73 -23.54 -15.63
C SER A 4 15.80 -22.64 -14.82
N SER A 5 14.50 -22.88 -14.98
CA SER A 5 13.42 -22.26 -14.21
C SER A 5 13.41 -22.82 -12.80
N ALA A 6 13.75 -22.00 -11.81
CA ALA A 6 13.59 -22.35 -10.40
C ALA A 6 12.19 -21.90 -9.92
N HIS A 7 11.36 -22.87 -9.56
CA HIS A 7 10.06 -22.62 -8.94
C HIS A 7 10.29 -22.13 -7.50
N VAL A 8 9.95 -20.88 -7.22
CA VAL A 8 10.11 -20.25 -5.89
C VAL A 8 8.82 -20.46 -5.09
N THR A 9 8.90 -21.21 -4.01
CA THR A 9 7.87 -21.23 -2.96
C THR A 9 8.40 -20.46 -1.75
N ALA A 10 7.55 -19.60 -1.17
CA ALA A 10 7.90 -18.71 -0.06
C ALA A 10 8.44 -19.53 1.13
N GLY A 11 9.70 -19.26 1.51
CA GLY A 11 10.44 -20.00 2.55
C GLY A 11 11.61 -20.88 2.03
N GLY A 12 11.98 -20.77 0.75
CA GLY A 12 13.03 -21.60 0.16
C GLY A 12 14.45 -21.27 0.66
N VAL A 13 15.08 -22.23 1.34
CA VAL A 13 16.54 -22.28 1.53
C VAL A 13 17.21 -22.39 0.16
N LYS A 14 18.15 -21.50 -0.15
CA LYS A 14 18.96 -21.61 -1.36
C LYS A 14 20.11 -22.58 -1.08
N THR A 15 20.01 -23.80 -1.60
CA THR A 15 21.10 -24.78 -1.55
C THR A 15 22.00 -24.60 -2.76
N SER A 16 23.18 -24.00 -2.59
CA SER A 16 24.25 -24.08 -3.59
C SER A 16 24.97 -25.43 -3.43
N GLY A 17 24.37 -26.49 -3.96
CA GLY A 17 25.04 -27.79 -4.01
C GLY A 17 26.09 -27.79 -5.12
N GLN A 18 27.37 -27.76 -4.77
CA GLN A 18 28.39 -28.24 -5.71
C GLN A 18 28.30 -29.76 -5.75
N PHE A 19 28.05 -30.31 -6.93
CA PHE A 19 28.00 -31.76 -7.13
C PHE A 19 29.43 -32.31 -7.05
N ALA A 20 29.63 -33.38 -6.26
CA ALA A 20 30.93 -34.02 -6.16
C ALA A 20 31.32 -34.61 -7.52
N ALA A 21 32.46 -34.19 -8.06
CA ALA A 21 33.02 -34.75 -9.29
C ALA A 21 34.31 -35.50 -8.95
N SER A 22 34.29 -36.82 -8.78
CA SER A 22 35.46 -37.72 -8.96
C SER A 22 35.15 -39.21 -8.74
N PHE A 23 35.76 -40.06 -9.56
CA PHE A 23 35.83 -41.54 -9.47
C PHE A 23 37.22 -42.01 -8.93
N THR A 24 37.99 -41.12 -8.30
CA THR A 24 39.30 -41.42 -7.72
C THR A 24 39.32 -41.06 -6.23
N SER A 25 40.14 -41.77 -5.44
CA SER A 25 40.08 -41.91 -3.98
C SER A 25 40.33 -40.65 -3.12
N THR A 26 40.05 -39.45 -3.62
CA THR A 26 40.09 -38.21 -2.83
C THR A 26 38.71 -37.56 -2.86
N SER A 27 37.79 -38.10 -2.07
CA SER A 27 36.42 -37.58 -1.97
C SER A 27 36.40 -36.21 -1.29
N LEU A 28 36.17 -35.15 -2.06
CA LEU A 28 35.73 -33.86 -1.53
C LEU A 28 34.37 -34.05 -0.87
N ARG A 29 34.29 -33.83 0.45
CA ARG A 29 33.00 -33.82 1.16
C ARG A 29 32.22 -32.59 0.71
N PRO A 30 31.00 -32.73 0.16
CA PRO A 30 30.20 -31.58 -0.18
C PRO A 30 29.79 -30.88 1.12
N GLU A 31 30.34 -29.69 1.36
CA GLU A 31 29.90 -28.83 2.46
C GLU A 31 28.68 -28.04 1.98
N THR A 32 27.51 -28.40 2.51
CA THR A 32 26.27 -27.67 2.26
C THR A 32 26.14 -26.54 3.28
N HIS A 33 26.43 -25.31 2.85
CA HIS A 33 26.09 -24.14 3.62
C HIS A 33 24.64 -23.76 3.36
N ASN A 34 23.75 -24.08 4.31
CA ASN A 34 22.39 -23.60 4.31
C ASN A 34 22.38 -22.18 4.88
N VAL A 35 22.58 -21.19 4.02
CA VAL A 35 22.36 -19.79 4.43
C VAL A 35 20.86 -19.54 4.33
N ALA A 36 20.24 -19.14 5.44
CA ALA A 36 18.86 -18.66 5.43
C ALA A 36 18.78 -17.53 4.39
N ALA A 37 17.92 -17.68 3.39
CA ALA A 37 17.74 -16.62 2.40
C ALA A 37 17.33 -15.34 3.15
N GLU A 38 18.13 -14.27 3.01
CA GLU A 38 17.79 -12.99 3.60
C GLU A 38 16.43 -12.56 3.07
N VAL A 39 15.45 -12.43 3.97
CA VAL A 39 14.10 -12.03 3.61
C VAL A 39 14.18 -10.60 3.06
N THR A 40 13.94 -10.44 1.76
CA THR A 40 14.02 -9.12 1.15
C THR A 40 12.87 -8.24 1.63
N ASP A 41 13.08 -6.92 1.62
CA ASP A 41 12.01 -5.97 1.98
C ASP A 41 10.78 -6.09 1.06
N ALA A 42 10.98 -6.56 -0.18
CA ALA A 42 9.90 -6.83 -1.12
C ALA A 42 9.06 -8.03 -0.68
N ASP A 43 9.69 -9.12 -0.24
CA ASP A 43 9.01 -10.32 0.26
C ASP A 43 8.22 -10.03 1.53
N ARG A 44 8.79 -9.23 2.44
CA ARG A 44 8.10 -8.76 3.66
C ARG A 44 6.87 -7.92 3.32
N LYS A 45 6.97 -7.02 2.34
CA LYS A 45 5.84 -6.20 1.86
C LYS A 45 4.75 -7.06 1.23
N ALA A 46 5.12 -7.99 0.36
CA ALA A 46 4.19 -8.90 -0.30
C ALA A 46 3.40 -9.75 0.72
N ALA A 47 4.09 -10.30 1.74
CA ALA A 47 3.45 -11.05 2.82
C ALA A 47 2.45 -10.19 3.63
N ARG A 48 2.83 -8.95 3.95
CA ARG A 48 1.94 -8.00 4.63
C ARG A 48 0.70 -7.67 3.80
N TRP A 49 0.87 -7.42 2.51
CA TRP A 49 -0.24 -7.10 1.62
C TRP A 49 -1.17 -8.30 1.42
N ALA A 50 -0.63 -9.50 1.28
CA ALA A 50 -1.42 -10.73 1.24
C ALA A 50 -2.25 -10.92 2.52
N ALA A 51 -1.65 -10.69 3.69
CA ALA A 51 -2.35 -10.76 4.96
C ALA A 51 -3.42 -9.66 5.12
N ALA A 52 -3.19 -8.46 4.57
CA ALA A 52 -4.20 -7.40 4.55
C ALA A 52 -5.41 -7.79 3.68
N ARG A 53 -5.17 -8.35 2.48
CA ARG A 53 -6.24 -8.88 1.60
C ARG A 53 -7.06 -9.98 2.26
N ALA A 54 -6.42 -10.85 3.03
CA ALA A 54 -7.09 -11.94 3.72
C ALA A 54 -7.97 -11.47 4.90
N LEU A 55 -7.68 -10.31 5.48
CA LEU A 55 -8.39 -9.84 6.67
C LEU A 55 -9.72 -9.16 6.35
N GLY A 56 -9.91 -8.62 5.15
CA GLY A 56 -11.20 -8.05 4.74
C GLY A 56 -11.60 -6.79 5.52
N LYS A 57 -10.65 -6.10 6.18
CA LYS A 57 -10.95 -4.99 7.09
C LYS A 57 -10.83 -3.65 6.37
N LYS A 58 -11.90 -2.86 6.43
CA LYS A 58 -11.94 -1.49 5.89
C LYS A 58 -11.04 -0.54 6.67
N ALA A 59 -10.43 0.42 5.97
CA ALA A 59 -9.70 1.51 6.59
C ALA A 59 -10.51 2.80 6.54
N TYR A 60 -10.50 3.53 7.64
CA TYR A 60 -11.07 4.87 7.67
C TYR A 60 -10.00 5.91 7.99
N VAL A 61 -9.91 6.92 7.13
CA VAL A 61 -9.01 8.07 7.29
C VAL A 61 -9.83 9.35 7.22
N GLN A 62 -9.59 10.27 8.15
CA GLN A 62 -10.19 11.59 8.14
C GLN A 62 -9.16 12.61 7.65
N LEU A 63 -9.46 13.25 6.53
CA LEU A 63 -8.70 14.35 5.97
C LEU A 63 -9.28 15.66 6.51
N VAL A 64 -8.51 16.38 7.33
CA VAL A 64 -8.89 17.69 7.85
C VAL A 64 -8.35 18.75 6.91
N THR A 65 -9.25 19.55 6.35
CA THR A 65 -8.92 20.65 5.44
C THR A 65 -9.47 21.96 5.97
N ASN A 66 -8.99 23.07 5.45
CA ASN A 66 -9.47 24.41 5.82
C ASN A 66 -10.96 24.65 5.54
N LEU A 67 -11.57 23.90 4.61
CA LEU A 67 -13.01 23.97 4.31
C LEU A 67 -13.86 22.98 5.12
N GLY A 68 -13.23 22.06 5.85
CA GLY A 68 -13.91 21.05 6.64
C GLY A 68 -13.24 19.68 6.57
N THR A 69 -13.93 18.67 7.10
CA THR A 69 -13.39 17.31 7.19
C THR A 69 -13.99 16.38 6.14
N LEU A 70 -13.15 15.54 5.54
CA LEU A 70 -13.55 14.48 4.62
C LEU A 70 -13.22 13.13 5.26
N ASN A 71 -14.21 12.24 5.35
CA ASN A 71 -14.01 10.88 5.81
C ASN A 71 -13.86 9.95 4.60
N LEU A 72 -12.76 9.22 4.56
CA LEU A 72 -12.35 8.34 3.46
C LEU A 72 -12.42 6.87 3.91
N ASP A 73 -13.05 6.02 3.10
CA ASP A 73 -13.02 4.55 3.20
C ASP A 73 -11.99 4.02 2.20
N LEU A 74 -10.93 3.36 2.67
CA LEU A 74 -9.87 2.81 1.81
C LEU A 74 -10.08 1.32 1.56
N ALA A 75 -9.93 0.93 0.30
CA ALA A 75 -10.12 -0.43 -0.19
C ALA A 75 -8.85 -1.30 -0.04
N VAL A 76 -8.40 -1.49 1.21
CA VAL A 76 -7.15 -2.21 1.51
C VAL A 76 -7.16 -3.67 1.07
N ASP A 77 -8.35 -4.27 0.98
CA ASP A 77 -8.53 -5.64 0.52
C ASP A 77 -8.25 -5.80 -0.98
N HIS A 78 -8.44 -4.74 -1.76
CA HIS A 78 -8.30 -4.77 -3.23
C HIS A 78 -6.95 -4.20 -3.67
N VAL A 79 -6.55 -3.07 -3.09
CA VAL A 79 -5.34 -2.33 -3.48
C VAL A 79 -4.42 -2.03 -2.28
N PRO A 80 -3.87 -3.08 -1.63
CA PRO A 80 -3.12 -2.95 -0.40
C PRO A 80 -1.85 -2.11 -0.55
N ALA A 81 -1.14 -2.17 -1.68
CA ALA A 81 0.11 -1.41 -1.85
C ALA A 81 -0.17 0.09 -1.90
N THR A 82 -1.19 0.48 -2.64
CA THR A 82 -1.63 1.87 -2.77
C THR A 82 -2.12 2.43 -1.43
N CYS A 83 -2.96 1.67 -0.71
CA CYS A 83 -3.43 2.08 0.61
C CYS A 83 -2.29 2.16 1.63
N ASP A 84 -1.34 1.24 1.59
CA ASP A 84 -0.18 1.22 2.51
C ASP A 84 0.73 2.42 2.29
N ASN A 85 0.95 2.83 1.03
CA ASN A 85 1.65 4.07 0.70
C ASN A 85 0.94 5.29 1.30
N PHE A 86 -0.36 5.45 1.03
CA PHE A 86 -1.15 6.58 1.53
C PHE A 86 -1.15 6.65 3.07
N LEU A 87 -1.33 5.51 3.73
CA LEU A 87 -1.35 5.44 5.20
C LEU A 87 0.02 5.74 5.82
N GLN A 88 1.12 5.32 5.19
CA GLN A 88 2.46 5.64 5.67
C GLN A 88 2.78 7.13 5.52
N LEU A 89 2.44 7.73 4.38
CA LEU A 89 2.59 9.17 4.14
C LEU A 89 1.72 10.00 5.08
N ALA A 90 0.50 9.55 5.37
CA ALA A 90 -0.36 10.18 6.36
C ALA A 90 0.27 10.13 7.77
N ARG A 91 0.83 8.98 8.17
CA ARG A 91 1.46 8.80 9.48
C ARG A 91 2.74 9.62 9.66
N SER A 92 3.52 9.80 8.60
CA SER A 92 4.71 10.67 8.64
C SER A 92 4.37 12.16 8.62
N GLY A 93 3.08 12.52 8.46
CA GLY A 93 2.65 13.91 8.34
C GLY A 93 2.97 14.52 6.98
N TYR A 94 3.27 13.73 5.96
CA TYR A 94 3.67 14.20 4.63
C TYR A 94 2.63 15.10 3.96
N TYR A 95 1.34 14.80 4.17
CA TYR A 95 0.24 15.57 3.60
C TYR A 95 -0.11 16.84 4.38
N ARG A 96 0.50 17.06 5.55
CA ARG A 96 0.23 18.25 6.38
C ARG A 96 0.76 19.51 5.71
N GLY A 97 -0.10 20.49 5.51
CA GLY A 97 0.20 21.75 4.82
C GLY A 97 0.22 21.63 3.29
N THR A 98 -0.10 20.46 2.73
CA THR A 98 -0.15 20.29 1.27
C THR A 98 -1.41 20.91 0.68
N LYS A 99 -1.28 21.52 -0.50
CA LYS A 99 -2.37 22.22 -1.19
C LYS A 99 -3.00 21.32 -2.26
N PHE A 100 -4.27 21.55 -2.56
CA PHE A 100 -4.87 21.06 -3.79
C PHE A 100 -4.50 22.01 -4.93
N HIS A 101 -3.52 21.61 -5.74
CA HIS A 101 -2.95 22.44 -6.81
C HIS A 101 -3.74 22.39 -8.12
N ARG A 102 -4.74 21.53 -8.24
CA ARG A 102 -5.56 21.43 -9.45
C ARG A 102 -7.00 21.08 -9.12
N LEU A 103 -7.93 21.85 -9.66
CA LEU A 103 -9.37 21.70 -9.47
C LEU A 103 -10.09 21.95 -10.78
N ILE A 104 -10.82 20.94 -11.25
CA ILE A 104 -11.65 21.02 -12.44
C ILE A 104 -13.09 20.72 -12.04
N ARG A 105 -13.96 21.72 -12.13
CA ARG A 105 -15.39 21.61 -11.80
C ARG A 105 -16.05 20.49 -12.63
N ASN A 106 -16.95 19.73 -12.01
CA ASN A 106 -17.60 18.56 -12.59
C ASN A 106 -16.66 17.42 -13.02
N PHE A 107 -15.39 17.46 -12.61
CA PHE A 107 -14.44 16.41 -12.91
C PHE A 107 -13.72 15.94 -11.66
N MET A 108 -12.72 16.67 -11.16
CA MET A 108 -11.88 16.20 -10.06
C MET A 108 -11.12 17.34 -9.36
N ILE A 109 -10.66 17.05 -8.15
CA ILE A 109 -9.71 17.85 -7.39
C ILE A 109 -8.48 17.00 -7.07
N GLN A 110 -7.29 17.52 -7.34
CA GLN A 110 -6.01 16.81 -7.22
C GLN A 110 -5.10 17.53 -6.22
N GLY A 111 -4.42 16.73 -5.39
CA GLY A 111 -3.50 17.20 -4.35
C GLY A 111 -2.46 16.12 -4.00
N GLY A 112 -1.83 16.28 -2.84
CA GLY A 112 -0.79 15.34 -2.37
C GLY A 112 0.60 15.61 -2.94
N ASP A 113 0.83 16.79 -3.52
CA ASP A 113 2.16 17.30 -3.88
C ASP A 113 2.64 18.30 -2.81
N PRO A 114 3.74 18.03 -2.08
CA PRO A 114 4.29 18.97 -1.10
C PRO A 114 4.87 20.24 -1.73
N THR A 115 5.25 20.20 -3.01
CA THR A 115 5.77 21.37 -3.73
C THR A 115 4.66 22.24 -4.34
N ALA A 116 3.43 21.72 -4.41
CA ALA A 116 2.27 22.35 -5.07
C ALA A 116 2.50 22.76 -6.54
N THR A 117 3.54 22.22 -7.18
CA THR A 117 3.86 22.49 -8.60
C THR A 117 3.01 21.64 -9.54
N GLY A 118 2.59 20.47 -9.08
CA GLY A 118 1.86 19.45 -9.83
C GLY A 118 2.74 18.34 -10.39
N SER A 119 4.06 18.50 -10.35
CA SER A 119 5.04 17.50 -10.82
C SER A 119 5.81 16.85 -9.67
N GLY A 120 5.62 17.32 -8.44
CA GLY A 120 6.33 16.79 -7.28
C GLY A 120 5.64 15.58 -6.65
N GLY A 121 6.17 15.15 -5.50
CA GLY A 121 5.61 14.03 -4.76
C GLY A 121 6.39 12.73 -4.93
N ALA A 122 6.60 12.02 -3.82
CA ALA A 122 7.30 10.75 -3.79
C ALA A 122 6.51 9.74 -2.96
N SER A 123 6.59 8.46 -3.33
CA SER A 123 6.02 7.40 -2.49
C SER A 123 6.77 7.29 -1.15
N CYS A 124 6.19 6.59 -0.19
CA CYS A 124 6.87 6.30 1.08
C CYS A 124 8.17 5.49 0.91
N TRP A 125 8.37 4.84 -0.24
CA TRP A 125 9.56 4.07 -0.58
C TRP A 125 10.60 4.86 -1.39
N GLY A 126 10.31 6.12 -1.72
CA GLY A 126 11.19 6.99 -2.53
C GLY A 126 11.24 6.63 -4.03
N LYS A 127 10.57 5.55 -4.46
CA LYS A 127 10.49 5.11 -5.86
C LYS A 127 9.03 4.99 -6.31
N PRO A 128 8.70 5.28 -7.58
CA PRO A 128 7.35 5.04 -8.09
C PRO A 128 6.95 3.57 -7.93
N PHE A 129 5.66 3.31 -7.72
CA PHE A 129 5.14 1.95 -7.54
C PHE A 129 4.06 1.59 -8.57
N ALA A 130 3.86 0.27 -8.73
CA ALA A 130 2.98 -0.31 -9.74
C ALA A 130 1.51 0.08 -9.56
N ASP A 131 0.77 0.11 -10.66
CA ASP A 131 -0.68 0.30 -10.64
C ASP A 131 -1.39 -0.95 -10.11
N GLU A 132 -2.44 -0.74 -9.33
CA GLU A 132 -3.32 -1.81 -8.84
C GLU A 132 -4.76 -1.57 -9.32
N PHE A 133 -5.25 -2.47 -10.17
CA PHE A 133 -6.61 -2.40 -10.71
C PHE A 133 -7.46 -3.56 -10.19
N HIS A 134 -8.71 -3.27 -9.81
CA HIS A 134 -9.68 -4.27 -9.38
C HIS A 134 -11.05 -3.99 -10.01
N ALA A 135 -11.80 -5.02 -10.37
CA ALA A 135 -13.10 -4.89 -11.05
C ALA A 135 -14.18 -4.15 -10.22
N LYS A 136 -13.99 -4.04 -8.90
CA LYS A 136 -14.89 -3.34 -7.97
C LYS A 136 -14.49 -1.88 -7.73
N CYS A 137 -13.27 -1.53 -8.13
CA CYS A 137 -12.65 -0.24 -7.88
C CYS A 137 -12.66 0.53 -9.19
N THR A 138 -13.81 1.14 -9.50
CA THR A 138 -14.09 1.86 -10.76
C THR A 138 -14.49 3.31 -10.48
N HIS A 139 -14.26 4.20 -11.44
CA HIS A 139 -14.58 5.63 -11.37
C HIS A 139 -16.05 5.92 -11.71
N ALA A 140 -16.98 5.17 -11.12
CA ALA A 140 -18.41 5.25 -11.44
C ALA A 140 -19.16 6.30 -10.61
N GLU A 141 -18.62 6.68 -9.44
CA GLU A 141 -19.34 7.49 -8.45
C GLU A 141 -18.59 8.80 -8.12
N ARG A 142 -19.33 9.77 -7.58
CA ARG A 142 -18.74 10.96 -6.95
C ARG A 142 -18.04 10.56 -5.66
N GLY A 143 -16.90 11.19 -5.39
CA GLY A 143 -16.11 10.96 -4.19
C GLY A 143 -15.18 9.77 -4.29
N VAL A 144 -15.04 9.12 -5.45
CA VAL A 144 -14.01 8.09 -5.68
C VAL A 144 -12.62 8.73 -5.55
N LEU A 145 -11.74 8.03 -4.84
CA LEU A 145 -10.36 8.44 -4.54
C LEU A 145 -9.39 7.56 -5.34
N SER A 146 -8.51 8.21 -6.10
CA SER A 146 -7.58 7.53 -7.01
C SER A 146 -6.20 8.18 -7.03
N MET A 147 -5.17 7.39 -7.34
CA MET A 147 -3.80 7.90 -7.49
C MET A 147 -3.60 8.65 -8.79
N ALA A 148 -2.91 9.78 -8.72
CA ALA A 148 -2.39 10.44 -9.91
C ALA A 148 -1.08 9.77 -10.34
N ASN A 149 -0.90 9.61 -11.66
CA ASN A 149 0.28 9.03 -12.26
C ASN A 149 0.63 9.77 -13.56
N SER A 150 1.85 9.58 -14.05
CA SER A 150 2.38 10.18 -15.29
C SER A 150 2.58 9.12 -16.39
N GLY A 151 1.92 7.98 -16.25
CA GLY A 151 2.10 6.79 -17.08
C GLY A 151 1.99 5.50 -16.26
N PRO A 152 2.06 4.33 -16.92
CA PRO A 152 1.95 3.04 -16.25
C PRO A 152 3.00 2.87 -15.14
N ASN A 153 2.56 2.38 -13.97
CA ASN A 153 3.40 2.05 -12.83
C ASN A 153 4.23 3.22 -12.25
N SER A 154 3.70 4.44 -12.35
CA SER A 154 4.38 5.67 -11.90
C SER A 154 3.69 6.35 -10.70
N ASN A 155 3.04 5.57 -9.83
CA ASN A 155 2.34 6.12 -8.68
C ASN A 155 3.32 6.72 -7.65
N GLY A 156 3.00 7.90 -7.14
CA GLY A 156 3.79 8.63 -6.15
C GLY A 156 3.01 8.92 -4.86
N SER A 157 2.92 10.19 -4.46
CA SER A 157 2.09 10.65 -3.33
C SER A 157 0.80 11.33 -3.77
N GLN A 158 0.73 11.77 -5.03
CA GLN A 158 -0.38 12.57 -5.54
C GLN A 158 -1.63 11.73 -5.72
N PHE A 159 -2.77 12.30 -5.36
CA PHE A 159 -4.08 11.66 -5.50
C PHE A 159 -5.12 12.68 -5.92
N PHE A 160 -6.26 12.20 -6.42
CA PHE A 160 -7.39 13.03 -6.76
C PHE A 160 -8.71 12.43 -6.25
N ILE A 161 -9.68 13.31 -6.02
CA ILE A 161 -11.05 12.97 -5.65
C ILE A 161 -11.95 13.39 -6.81
N LEU A 162 -12.83 12.49 -7.24
CA LEU A 162 -13.78 12.78 -8.31
C LEU A 162 -15.00 13.55 -7.81
N PHE A 163 -15.44 14.54 -8.59
CA PHE A 163 -16.73 15.21 -8.42
C PHE A 163 -17.85 14.54 -9.22
N LYS A 164 -17.50 13.81 -10.29
CA LYS A 164 -18.40 13.10 -11.19
C LYS A 164 -17.79 11.77 -11.64
N SER A 165 -18.62 10.83 -12.07
CA SER A 165 -18.18 9.60 -12.73
C SER A 165 -17.23 9.89 -13.90
N ALA A 166 -16.11 9.17 -13.96
CA ALA A 166 -15.08 9.32 -14.98
C ALA A 166 -14.58 7.96 -15.49
N PRO A 167 -15.42 7.17 -16.18
CA PRO A 167 -15.09 5.80 -16.60
C PRO A 167 -13.87 5.72 -17.55
N HIS A 168 -13.54 6.82 -18.23
CA HIS A 168 -12.35 6.90 -19.11
C HIS A 168 -11.00 6.82 -18.35
N LEU A 169 -11.03 6.92 -17.02
CA LEU A 169 -9.89 6.77 -16.11
C LEU A 169 -9.74 5.34 -15.59
N ASP A 170 -10.72 4.48 -15.82
CA ASP A 170 -10.66 3.08 -15.41
C ASP A 170 -9.47 2.37 -16.07
N LYS A 171 -8.75 1.56 -15.29
CA LYS A 171 -7.52 0.87 -15.70
C LYS A 171 -6.36 1.79 -16.11
N LYS A 172 -6.47 3.10 -15.84
CA LYS A 172 -5.38 4.06 -15.98
C LYS A 172 -4.90 4.58 -14.63
N HIS A 173 -5.82 4.78 -13.70
CA HIS A 173 -5.53 5.24 -12.35
C HIS A 173 -5.98 4.22 -11.31
N SER A 174 -5.14 4.00 -10.31
CA SER A 174 -5.41 3.05 -9.23
C SER A 174 -6.43 3.66 -8.26
N VAL A 175 -7.65 3.12 -8.24
CA VAL A 175 -8.72 3.51 -7.32
C VAL A 175 -8.49 2.83 -5.99
N PHE A 176 -8.32 3.61 -4.91
CA PHE A 176 -7.94 3.07 -3.60
C PHE A 176 -8.87 3.45 -2.45
N GLY A 177 -9.90 4.23 -2.71
CA GLY A 177 -10.91 4.50 -1.71
C GLY A 177 -12.06 5.33 -2.23
N LYS A 178 -12.91 5.77 -1.30
CA LYS A 178 -14.00 6.70 -1.57
C LYS A 178 -14.31 7.58 -0.37
N VAL A 179 -14.83 8.76 -0.63
CA VAL A 179 -15.38 9.66 0.39
C VAL A 179 -16.71 9.07 0.89
N VAL A 180 -16.77 8.79 2.18
CA VAL A 180 -17.98 8.28 2.88
C VAL A 180 -18.62 9.33 3.79
N GLY A 181 -17.91 10.43 4.09
CA GLY A 181 -18.45 11.54 4.87
C GLY A 181 -17.80 12.87 4.47
N GLY A 182 -18.52 13.97 4.67
CA GLY A 182 -18.07 15.30 4.22
C GLY A 182 -18.39 15.60 2.76
N LEU A 183 -19.41 14.97 2.16
CA LEU A 183 -19.82 15.26 0.78
C LEU A 183 -20.26 16.72 0.56
N SER A 184 -20.76 17.40 1.61
CA SER A 184 -21.01 18.84 1.60
C SER A 184 -19.72 19.63 1.42
N VAL A 185 -18.68 19.32 2.19
CA VAL A 185 -17.34 19.92 2.06
C VAL A 185 -16.78 19.69 0.66
N LEU A 186 -16.96 18.49 0.11
CA LEU A 186 -16.54 18.18 -1.26
C LEU A 186 -17.30 19.02 -2.31
N ARG A 187 -18.58 19.33 -2.07
CA ARG A 187 -19.35 20.28 -2.91
C ARG A 187 -18.82 21.70 -2.76
N ASP A 188 -18.51 22.14 -1.55
CA ASP A 188 -18.00 23.50 -1.30
C ASP A 188 -16.59 23.70 -1.90
N MET A 189 -15.78 22.64 -1.91
CA MET A 189 -14.52 22.58 -2.65
C MET A 189 -14.75 22.76 -4.15
N GLU A 190 -15.70 22.04 -4.75
CA GLU A 190 -16.00 22.16 -6.19
C GLU A 190 -16.48 23.56 -6.62
N LEU A 191 -17.13 24.29 -5.73
CA LEU A 191 -17.64 25.65 -6.00
C LEU A 191 -16.55 26.72 -5.94
N VAL A 192 -15.35 26.39 -5.46
CA VAL A 192 -14.21 27.32 -5.44
C VAL A 192 -13.93 27.82 -6.86
N PRO A 193 -13.85 29.15 -7.09
CA PRO A 193 -13.42 29.69 -8.37
C PRO A 193 -12.02 29.22 -8.72
N THR A 194 -11.79 28.87 -9.98
CA THR A 194 -10.50 28.40 -10.49
C THR A 194 -9.86 29.48 -11.35
N GLY A 195 -8.59 29.77 -11.09
CA GLY A 195 -7.77 30.69 -11.87
C GLY A 195 -7.04 29.98 -13.02
N ALA A 196 -5.94 30.57 -13.46
CA ALA A 196 -5.09 30.00 -14.50
C ALA A 196 -4.52 28.62 -14.08
N GLN A 197 -4.34 27.72 -15.06
CA GLN A 197 -3.82 26.36 -14.85
C GLN A 197 -4.66 25.49 -13.91
N ASP A 198 -5.98 25.69 -13.90
CA ASP A 198 -6.92 24.95 -13.04
C ASP A 198 -6.61 25.08 -11.53
N ARG A 199 -5.86 26.12 -11.11
CA ARG A 199 -5.56 26.34 -9.69
C ARG A 199 -6.74 26.97 -8.97
N PRO A 200 -7.12 26.49 -7.77
CA PRO A 200 -8.10 27.17 -6.93
C PRO A 200 -7.69 28.63 -6.64
N ALA A 201 -8.62 29.58 -6.77
CA ALA A 201 -8.37 30.99 -6.46
C ALA A 201 -8.15 31.23 -4.95
N ARG A 202 -8.81 30.41 -4.12
CA ARG A 202 -8.52 30.28 -2.69
C ARG A 202 -7.83 28.95 -2.45
N ASP A 203 -6.70 28.99 -1.76
CA ASP A 203 -5.95 27.78 -1.43
C ASP A 203 -6.81 26.85 -0.57
N ILE A 204 -6.92 25.59 -1.02
CA ILE A 204 -7.51 24.51 -0.24
C ILE A 204 -6.34 23.69 0.30
N VAL A 205 -6.21 23.62 1.62
CA VAL A 205 -5.03 23.06 2.29
C VAL A 205 -5.46 21.90 3.17
N ILE A 206 -4.67 20.84 3.13
CA ILE A 206 -4.77 19.72 4.07
C ILE A 206 -4.05 20.11 5.35
N GLU A 207 -4.80 20.35 6.42
CA GLU A 207 -4.26 20.76 7.71
C GLU A 207 -3.74 19.57 8.52
N ASP A 208 -4.42 18.43 8.41
CA ASP A 208 -4.10 17.23 9.18
C ASP A 208 -4.70 15.97 8.52
N VAL A 209 -4.09 14.81 8.77
CA VAL A 209 -4.60 13.50 8.34
C VAL A 209 -4.71 12.59 9.54
N ARG A 210 -5.93 12.33 9.98
CA ARG A 210 -6.20 11.53 11.19
C ARG A 210 -6.62 10.13 10.80
N GLY A 211 -5.92 9.13 11.34
CA GLY A 211 -6.36 7.74 11.24
C GLY A 211 -7.53 7.49 12.20
N MET A 212 -8.69 7.08 11.69
CA MET A 212 -9.76 6.60 12.58
C MET A 212 -9.33 5.24 13.14
N ARG A 213 -9.47 5.05 14.45
CA ARG A 213 -8.78 4.06 15.32
C ARG A 213 -8.79 2.59 14.86
N GLN A 214 -9.59 2.21 13.86
CA GLN A 214 -9.66 0.82 13.38
C GLN A 214 -8.36 0.33 12.70
N PHE A 215 -7.52 1.22 12.15
CA PHE A 215 -6.28 0.81 11.48
C PHE A 215 -5.05 0.62 12.38
N CYS A 216 -5.06 1.19 13.60
CA CYS A 216 -3.93 1.03 14.52
C CYS A 216 -3.79 -0.44 14.98
N ASN A 217 -4.91 -1.14 15.14
CA ASN A 217 -4.91 -2.56 15.48
C ASN A 217 -4.39 -3.43 14.33
N LEU A 218 -4.60 -3.06 13.07
CA LEU A 218 -4.17 -3.85 11.90
C LEU A 218 -2.65 -3.92 11.77
N SER A 219 -1.96 -2.79 11.93
CA SER A 219 -0.48 -2.77 11.88
C SER A 219 0.12 -3.58 13.03
N ARG A 220 -0.50 -3.53 14.21
CA ARG A 220 -0.08 -4.28 15.40
C ARG A 220 -0.38 -5.78 15.24
N GLU A 221 -1.52 -6.15 14.68
CA GLU A 221 -1.96 -7.53 14.42
C GLU A 221 -1.14 -8.20 13.31
N LEU A 222 -0.78 -7.46 12.25
CA LEU A 222 0.12 -7.92 11.19
C LEU A 222 1.59 -8.01 11.65
N ALA A 223 2.06 -7.05 12.47
CA ALA A 223 3.39 -7.11 13.07
C ALA A 223 3.53 -8.21 14.15
N TYR A 224 2.42 -8.62 14.79
CA TYR A 224 2.37 -9.69 15.78
C TYR A 224 2.20 -11.10 15.19
N ARG A 225 1.93 -11.22 13.87
CA ARG A 225 1.74 -12.51 13.18
C ARG A 225 2.94 -13.01 12.33
N PRO A 226 4.24 -12.78 12.64
CA PRO A 226 5.29 -13.39 11.82
C PRO A 226 5.40 -14.92 11.99
N HIS A 227 4.78 -15.55 13.01
CA HIS A 227 5.02 -16.98 13.33
C HIS A 227 3.80 -17.92 13.37
N LYS A 228 2.55 -17.45 13.25
CA LYS A 228 1.39 -18.36 13.45
C LYS A 228 0.99 -19.21 12.24
N HIS A 229 1.60 -19.01 11.07
CA HIS A 229 1.24 -19.76 9.86
C HIS A 229 2.10 -21.00 9.58
N LEU A 230 3.11 -21.29 10.41
CA LEU A 230 3.93 -22.51 10.31
C LEU A 230 3.39 -23.70 11.13
N ALA A 231 2.29 -23.53 11.89
CA ALA A 231 1.70 -24.61 12.70
C ALA A 231 0.61 -25.42 11.98
N ALA A 232 0.36 -25.16 10.67
CA ALA A 232 -0.69 -25.85 9.91
C ALA A 232 -0.18 -26.94 8.95
N TYR A 233 1.14 -27.18 8.90
CA TYR A 233 1.71 -28.33 8.20
C TYR A 233 2.47 -29.18 9.21
N GLY A 234 2.05 -30.44 9.33
CA GLY A 234 2.33 -31.32 10.46
C GLY A 234 3.82 -31.49 10.79
N CYS A 235 4.10 -31.46 12.09
CA CYS A 235 5.26 -32.12 12.67
C CYS A 235 4.90 -32.52 14.11
N THR A 236 4.28 -33.69 14.23
CA THR A 236 4.44 -34.53 15.42
C THR A 236 5.94 -34.70 15.65
N LEU A 237 6.47 -34.29 16.81
CA LEU A 237 7.58 -34.95 17.52
C LEU A 237 7.86 -34.27 18.87
N TYR A 238 7.83 -35.11 19.91
CA TYR A 238 8.34 -34.97 21.28
C TYR A 238 7.65 -34.00 22.26
N ALA A 239 6.68 -34.56 22.99
CA ALA A 239 6.37 -34.19 24.36
C ALA A 239 7.49 -34.68 25.30
N GLY A 240 8.03 -33.80 26.13
CA GLY A 240 9.05 -34.16 27.11
C GLY A 240 9.42 -32.99 28.02
N CYS A 241 8.49 -32.54 28.86
CA CYS A 241 8.85 -31.73 30.02
C CYS A 241 7.91 -32.07 31.18
N HIS A 242 8.33 -33.05 31.99
CA HIS A 242 7.68 -33.36 33.26
C HIS A 242 8.08 -32.32 34.31
N SER A 243 7.06 -31.54 34.67
CA SER A 243 6.77 -30.96 35.98
C SER A 243 7.72 -31.31 37.13
N SER A 244 8.34 -30.28 37.73
CA SER A 244 8.61 -30.25 39.16
C SER A 244 8.04 -28.96 39.76
N LYS A 245 7.03 -29.15 40.63
CA LYS A 245 6.64 -28.23 41.71
C LYS A 245 6.68 -29.07 43.01
N PRO A 246 6.40 -28.51 44.19
CA PRO A 246 7.20 -27.56 44.96
C PRO A 246 7.52 -28.13 46.37
N ILE A 247 8.38 -27.39 47.11
CA ILE A 247 8.64 -27.29 48.57
C ILE A 247 10.15 -27.14 48.76
#